data_AF-A0A932Q7W9-F1
#
_entry.id   AF-A0A932Q7W9-F1
#
_cell.length_a   1.000
_cell.length_b   1.000
_cell.length_c   1.000
_cell.angle_alpha   90.00
_cell.angle_beta   90.00
_cell.angle_gamma   90.00
#
_symmetry.space_group_name_H-M   'P 1'
#
loop_
_entity.id
_entity.type
_entity.pdbx_description
1 polymer ?
#
loop_
_entity_poly.entity_id
_entity_poly.type
_entity_poly.pdbx_seq_one_letter_code
_entity_poly.pdbx_strand_id
1 'polypeptide(L)'
;MRDAGNAQKISLVFKRPPAPSLADDYVAVARAWRSLGIEHQFKFVGFLPTEQEARILAPVCELGTKIIFITNSVPTAYEAANLQTLKSCVEIDFALGRYPKYSDINDFKSLKDLSLVFVNNYFPAYAHVDTLNLIDSPVALRVTDSVPSADQITLLNQVKRLTGLHWEMNLFPQEDQYALFSRLERGPSRRFGLRWTLGTPRDQDVEAWVHARPHRIQVSRDNYQAAGVEGKLHSLDGEILVEMFQVLKTGLMETTALRP
;
A
#
# COMPACT_ATOMS: atom_id res chain seq x y z
N MET A 1 -12.50 23.59 -13.25
CA MET A 1 -11.62 22.40 -13.20
C MET A 1 -10.35 22.67 -14.02
N ARG A 2 -9.44 23.55 -13.55
CA ARG A 2 -8.28 24.00 -14.35
C ARG A 2 -6.93 23.79 -13.68
N ASP A 3 -6.87 22.97 -12.64
CA ASP A 3 -5.59 22.56 -12.07
C ASP A 3 -5.76 21.18 -11.42
N ALA A 4 -5.80 20.12 -12.23
CA ALA A 4 -5.52 18.76 -11.74
C ALA A 4 -3.99 18.63 -11.57
N GLY A 5 -3.40 19.62 -10.88
CA GLY A 5 -1.99 19.95 -10.94
C GLY A 5 -1.11 18.75 -10.62
N ASN A 6 -0.23 18.38 -11.54
CA ASN A 6 0.90 17.42 -11.42
C ASN A 6 0.66 16.12 -10.62
N ALA A 7 -0.57 15.74 -10.32
CA ALA A 7 -0.88 14.59 -9.49
C ALA A 7 -0.66 13.32 -10.29
N GLN A 8 0.37 12.56 -9.96
CA GLN A 8 0.64 11.27 -10.61
C GLN A 8 -0.27 10.16 -10.08
N LYS A 9 -0.86 10.34 -8.89
CA LYS A 9 -1.73 9.36 -8.28
C LYS A 9 -2.90 9.97 -7.52
N ILE A 10 -4.11 9.47 -7.74
CA ILE A 10 -5.32 9.86 -7.00
C ILE A 10 -5.93 8.64 -6.29
N SER A 11 -6.37 8.85 -5.04
CA SER A 11 -7.05 7.82 -4.24
C SER A 11 -8.36 8.36 -3.69
N LEU A 12 -9.49 7.74 -4.05
CA LEU A 12 -10.76 8.03 -3.39
C LEU A 12 -11.11 6.92 -2.40
N VAL A 13 -11.53 7.32 -1.20
CA VAL A 13 -11.89 6.41 -0.11
C VAL A 13 -13.38 6.48 0.12
N PHE A 14 -14.03 5.32 0.05
CA PHE A 14 -15.45 5.14 0.22
C PHE A 14 -15.72 4.20 1.40
N LYS A 15 -16.86 4.41 2.06
CA LYS A 15 -17.33 3.52 3.12
C LYS A 15 -17.94 2.22 2.58
N ARG A 16 -18.38 2.20 1.31
CA ARG A 16 -19.04 1.05 0.68
C ARG A 16 -18.79 1.02 -0.83
N PRO A 17 -18.87 -0.16 -1.47
CA PRO A 17 -18.92 -0.28 -2.92
C PRO A 17 -20.07 0.53 -3.54
N PRO A 18 -20.00 0.84 -4.86
CA PRO A 18 -20.98 1.69 -5.52
C PRO A 18 -22.35 1.01 -5.64
N ALA A 19 -23.41 1.78 -5.37
CA ALA A 19 -24.77 1.37 -5.72
C ALA A 19 -24.96 1.32 -7.26
N PRO A 20 -25.91 0.53 -7.77
CA PRO A 20 -26.16 0.43 -9.22
C PRO A 20 -26.41 1.76 -9.92
N SER A 21 -27.06 2.71 -9.23
CA SER A 21 -27.35 4.04 -9.79
C SER A 21 -26.10 4.91 -10.00
N LEU A 22 -24.95 4.54 -9.44
CA LEU A 22 -23.69 5.27 -9.55
C LEU A 22 -22.68 4.55 -10.48
N ALA A 23 -23.08 3.46 -11.13
CA ALA A 23 -22.17 2.66 -11.95
C ALA A 23 -21.47 3.49 -13.04
N ASP A 24 -22.25 4.29 -13.78
CA ASP A 24 -21.73 5.12 -14.87
C ASP A 24 -20.79 6.22 -14.37
N ASP A 25 -21.04 6.76 -13.17
CA ASP A 25 -20.21 7.81 -12.56
C ASP A 25 -18.81 7.28 -12.25
N TYR A 26 -18.71 6.09 -11.65
CA TYR A 26 -17.40 5.49 -11.34
C TYR A 26 -16.59 5.21 -12.60
N VAL A 27 -17.25 4.72 -13.67
CA VAL A 27 -16.62 4.48 -14.97
C VAL A 27 -16.18 5.80 -15.62
N ALA A 28 -17.02 6.84 -15.55
CA ALA A 28 -16.70 8.17 -16.08
C ALA A 28 -15.48 8.77 -15.38
N VAL A 29 -15.41 8.67 -14.05
CA VAL A 29 -14.26 9.12 -13.24
C VAL A 29 -12.99 8.34 -13.60
N ALA A 30 -13.05 7.01 -13.62
CA ALA A 30 -11.91 6.17 -13.99
C ALA A 30 -11.39 6.49 -15.41
N ARG A 31 -12.31 6.69 -16.36
CA ARG A 31 -11.96 7.06 -17.74
C ARG A 31 -11.29 8.43 -17.81
N ALA A 32 -11.81 9.41 -17.07
CA ALA A 32 -11.22 10.75 -17.01
C ALA A 32 -9.81 10.73 -16.41
N TRP A 33 -9.55 9.95 -15.36
CA TRP A 33 -8.20 9.83 -14.82
C TRP A 33 -7.25 9.08 -15.75
N ARG A 34 -7.73 8.02 -16.41
CA ARG A 34 -6.95 7.30 -17.42
C ARG A 34 -6.54 8.21 -18.57
N SER A 35 -7.43 9.07 -19.07
CA SER A 35 -7.10 10.00 -20.16
C SER A 35 -6.10 11.09 -19.75
N LEU A 36 -6.02 11.39 -18.45
CA LEU A 36 -5.01 12.28 -17.88
C LEU A 36 -3.68 11.57 -17.57
N GLY A 37 -3.59 10.25 -17.77
CA GLY A 37 -2.37 9.48 -17.46
C GLY A 37 -2.07 9.38 -15.96
N ILE A 38 -3.09 9.57 -15.12
CA ILE A 38 -2.95 9.56 -13.65
C ILE A 38 -3.18 8.13 -13.14
N GLU A 39 -2.28 7.62 -12.30
CA GLU A 39 -2.55 6.38 -11.55
C GLU A 39 -3.73 6.61 -10.61
N HIS A 40 -4.68 5.70 -10.58
CA HIS A 40 -5.88 5.93 -9.81
C HIS A 40 -6.36 4.69 -9.09
N GLN A 41 -6.84 4.89 -7.88
CA GLN A 41 -7.34 3.82 -7.04
C GLN A 41 -8.61 4.19 -6.30
N PHE A 42 -9.51 3.22 -6.19
CA PHE A 42 -10.68 3.29 -5.32
C PHE A 42 -10.44 2.41 -4.10
N LYS A 43 -10.68 2.95 -2.91
CA LYS A 43 -10.57 2.25 -1.64
C LYS A 43 -11.94 2.11 -1.00
N PHE A 44 -12.27 0.91 -0.54
CA PHE A 44 -13.53 0.61 0.13
C PHE A 44 -13.26 0.09 1.55
N VAL A 45 -13.80 0.74 2.56
CA VAL A 45 -13.53 0.41 3.97
C VAL A 45 -14.68 -0.38 4.58
N GLY A 46 -14.40 -1.59 5.06
CA GLY A 46 -15.29 -2.37 5.91
C GLY A 46 -16.31 -3.26 5.19
N PHE A 47 -16.42 -3.18 3.86
CA PHE A 47 -17.35 -3.99 3.08
C PHE A 47 -16.66 -4.57 1.84
N LEU A 48 -16.88 -5.86 1.62
CA LEU A 48 -16.51 -6.57 0.38
C LEU A 48 -17.68 -6.48 -0.60
N PRO A 49 -17.43 -6.57 -1.91
CA PRO A 49 -18.49 -6.38 -2.90
C PRO A 49 -19.40 -7.61 -2.95
N THR A 50 -20.70 -7.34 -3.04
CA THR A 50 -21.68 -8.31 -3.54
C THR A 50 -21.41 -8.63 -5.02
N GLU A 51 -22.07 -9.66 -5.55
CA GLU A 51 -21.95 -10.01 -6.97
C GLU A 51 -22.33 -8.82 -7.89
N GLN A 52 -23.40 -8.10 -7.57
CA GLN A 52 -23.85 -6.95 -8.34
C GLN A 52 -22.83 -5.80 -8.29
N GLU A 53 -22.28 -5.50 -7.12
CA GLU A 53 -21.25 -4.47 -6.96
C GLU A 53 -19.94 -4.86 -7.66
N ALA A 54 -19.55 -6.14 -7.63
CA ALA A 54 -18.41 -6.63 -8.40
C ALA A 54 -18.64 -6.44 -9.91
N ARG A 55 -19.83 -6.71 -10.43
CA ARG A 55 -20.17 -6.45 -11.84
C ARG A 55 -20.07 -4.96 -12.20
N ILE A 56 -20.45 -4.06 -11.29
CA ILE A 56 -20.31 -2.61 -11.48
C ILE A 56 -18.84 -2.17 -11.49
N LEU A 57 -18.00 -2.80 -10.67
CA LEU A 57 -16.58 -2.49 -10.56
C LEU A 57 -15.72 -3.11 -11.67
N ALA A 58 -16.20 -4.14 -12.37
CA ALA A 58 -15.43 -4.79 -13.43
C ALA A 58 -15.01 -3.84 -14.58
N PRO A 59 -15.89 -2.99 -15.16
CA PRO A 59 -15.47 -2.02 -16.18
C PRO A 59 -14.47 -0.98 -15.66
N VAL A 60 -14.52 -0.64 -14.37
CA VAL A 60 -13.53 0.25 -13.74
C VAL A 60 -12.16 -0.43 -13.71
N CYS A 61 -12.09 -1.72 -13.39
CA CYS A 61 -10.87 -2.50 -13.44
C CYS A 61 -10.27 -2.61 -14.85
N GLU A 62 -11.10 -2.75 -15.88
CA GLU A 62 -10.67 -2.77 -17.29
C GLU A 62 -10.04 -1.43 -17.73
N LEU A 63 -10.34 -0.34 -17.01
CA LEU A 63 -9.70 0.96 -17.20
C LEU A 63 -8.34 1.08 -16.51
N GLY A 64 -7.88 0.03 -15.82
CA GLY A 64 -6.60 0.01 -15.10
C GLY A 64 -6.67 0.67 -13.72
N THR A 65 -7.87 0.98 -13.22
CA THR A 65 -8.07 1.47 -11.86
C THR A 65 -7.75 0.36 -10.86
N LYS A 66 -6.89 0.64 -9.88
CA LYS A 66 -6.66 -0.29 -8.77
C LYS A 66 -7.83 -0.21 -7.76
N ILE A 67 -8.37 -1.34 -7.37
CA ILE A 67 -9.43 -1.41 -6.36
C ILE A 67 -8.86 -2.04 -5.09
N ILE A 68 -9.03 -1.37 -3.96
CA ILE A 68 -8.50 -1.81 -2.67
C ILE A 68 -9.65 -1.98 -1.68
N PHE A 69 -9.83 -3.18 -1.16
CA PHE A 69 -10.77 -3.44 -0.07
C PHE A 69 -10.02 -3.50 1.26
N ILE A 70 -10.40 -2.64 2.20
CA ILE A 70 -9.82 -2.60 3.55
C ILE A 70 -10.79 -3.33 4.49
N THR A 71 -10.35 -4.46 5.05
CA THR A 71 -11.21 -5.34 5.87
C THR A 71 -10.52 -5.84 7.12
N ASN A 72 -11.32 -6.15 8.14
CA ASN A 72 -10.90 -6.76 9.40
C ASN A 72 -11.36 -8.22 9.52
N SER A 73 -11.77 -8.84 8.41
CA SER A 73 -12.14 -10.25 8.35
C SER A 73 -11.60 -10.88 7.07
N VAL A 74 -11.33 -12.19 7.14
CA VAL A 74 -11.04 -12.97 5.93
C VAL A 74 -12.35 -13.11 5.14
N PRO A 75 -12.37 -12.79 3.83
CA PRO A 75 -13.54 -13.03 2.99
C PRO A 75 -14.04 -14.47 3.10
N THR A 76 -15.36 -14.63 3.13
CA THR A 76 -16.00 -15.93 2.92
C THR A 76 -15.75 -16.44 1.51
N ALA A 77 -15.98 -17.73 1.26
CA ALA A 77 -15.85 -18.31 -0.08
C ALA A 77 -16.74 -17.60 -1.12
N TYR A 78 -17.93 -17.12 -0.73
CA TYR A 78 -18.82 -16.35 -1.60
C TYR A 78 -18.24 -14.97 -1.94
N GLU A 79 -17.75 -14.23 -0.95
CA GLU A 79 -17.12 -12.92 -1.17
C GLU A 79 -15.82 -13.05 -1.98
N ALA A 80 -15.04 -14.09 -1.71
CA ALA A 80 -13.84 -14.42 -2.47
C ALA A 80 -14.17 -14.67 -3.95
N ALA A 81 -15.25 -15.40 -4.26
CA ALA A 81 -15.69 -15.62 -5.63
C ALA A 81 -16.04 -14.29 -6.33
N ASN A 82 -16.71 -13.36 -5.64
CA ASN A 82 -17.01 -12.03 -6.19
C ASN A 82 -15.73 -11.24 -6.46
N LEU A 83 -14.77 -11.24 -5.53
CA LEU A 83 -13.48 -10.55 -5.67
C LEU A 83 -12.65 -11.13 -6.84
N GLN A 84 -12.68 -12.45 -7.03
CA GLN A 84 -11.99 -13.12 -8.14
C GLN A 84 -12.50 -12.69 -9.52
N THR A 85 -13.77 -12.27 -9.64
CA THR A 85 -14.29 -11.75 -10.92
C THR A 85 -13.57 -10.48 -11.38
N LEU A 86 -13.01 -9.72 -10.43
CA LEU A 86 -12.26 -8.49 -10.67
C LEU A 86 -10.77 -8.77 -10.98
N LYS A 87 -10.28 -9.99 -10.75
CA LYS A 87 -8.93 -10.44 -11.08
C LYS A 87 -7.82 -9.51 -10.55
N SER A 88 -6.88 -9.12 -11.41
CA SER A 88 -5.61 -8.49 -11.08
C SER A 88 -5.68 -7.01 -10.68
N CYS A 89 -6.85 -6.36 -10.78
CA CYS A 89 -7.02 -4.99 -10.31
C CYS A 89 -7.26 -4.89 -8.79
N VAL A 90 -7.55 -6.01 -8.12
CA VAL A 90 -7.95 -6.04 -6.71
C VAL A 90 -6.77 -6.31 -5.79
N GLU A 91 -6.71 -5.50 -4.74
CA GLU A 91 -5.88 -5.71 -3.56
C GLU A 91 -6.77 -5.73 -2.31
N ILE A 92 -6.43 -6.57 -1.34
CA ILE A 92 -7.12 -6.65 -0.05
C ILE A 92 -6.16 -6.21 1.05
N ASP A 93 -6.46 -5.08 1.70
CA ASP A 93 -5.77 -4.59 2.88
C ASP A 93 -6.44 -5.20 4.12
N PHE A 94 -5.79 -6.18 4.73
CA PHE A 94 -6.18 -6.77 6.01
C PHE A 94 -5.71 -5.88 7.16
N ALA A 95 -6.62 -5.06 7.69
CA ALA A 95 -6.41 -4.26 8.90
C ALA A 95 -6.74 -5.07 10.18
N LEU A 96 -6.38 -6.36 10.18
CA LEU A 96 -6.65 -7.30 11.27
C LEU A 96 -5.89 -6.97 12.56
N GLY A 97 -4.78 -6.23 12.46
CA GLY A 97 -3.84 -6.05 13.56
C GLY A 97 -3.14 -7.34 13.99
N ARG A 98 -3.25 -8.41 13.17
CA ARG A 98 -2.51 -9.66 13.35
C ARG A 98 -2.16 -10.29 12.01
N TYR A 99 -1.07 -11.05 11.99
CA TYR A 99 -0.77 -11.99 10.92
C TYR A 99 -1.75 -13.18 10.93
N PRO A 100 -1.94 -13.85 9.77
CA PRO A 100 -2.74 -15.06 9.69
C PRO A 100 -2.14 -16.17 10.57
N LYS A 101 -3.01 -17.04 11.08
CA LYS A 101 -2.65 -18.25 11.81
C LYS A 101 -2.80 -19.47 10.90
N TYR A 102 -2.21 -20.59 11.31
CA TYR A 102 -2.35 -21.86 10.59
C TYR A 102 -3.83 -22.26 10.38
N SER A 103 -4.71 -21.98 11.34
CA SER A 103 -6.16 -22.21 11.24
C SER A 103 -6.84 -21.43 10.11
N ASP A 104 -6.27 -20.28 9.74
CA ASP A 104 -6.88 -19.36 8.78
C ASP A 104 -6.54 -19.76 7.32
N ILE A 105 -5.59 -20.69 7.11
CA ILE A 105 -5.04 -21.02 5.79
C ILE A 105 -6.10 -21.50 4.81
N ASN A 106 -7.10 -22.27 5.27
CA ASN A 106 -8.15 -22.75 4.38
C ASN A 106 -9.00 -21.59 3.82
N ASP A 107 -9.20 -20.53 4.60
CA ASP A 107 -9.96 -19.36 4.16
C ASP A 107 -9.17 -18.59 3.08
N PHE A 108 -7.85 -18.44 3.26
CA PHE A 108 -6.97 -17.79 2.29
C PHE A 108 -6.82 -18.53 0.96
N LYS A 109 -7.06 -19.85 0.91
CA LYS A 109 -7.04 -20.60 -0.36
C LYS A 109 -8.04 -20.07 -1.38
N SER A 110 -9.17 -19.52 -0.92
CA SER A 110 -10.18 -18.90 -1.78
C SER A 110 -9.72 -17.57 -2.39
N LEU A 111 -8.63 -16.97 -1.89
CA LEU A 111 -8.10 -15.68 -2.33
C LEU A 111 -6.89 -15.82 -3.25
N LYS A 112 -6.72 -17.00 -3.85
CA LYS A 112 -5.66 -17.27 -4.82
C LYS A 112 -5.64 -16.18 -5.90
N ASP A 113 -4.42 -15.79 -6.28
CA ASP A 113 -4.13 -14.79 -7.32
C ASP A 113 -4.52 -13.34 -6.98
N LEU A 114 -5.19 -13.08 -5.85
CA LEU A 114 -5.44 -11.74 -5.35
C LEU A 114 -4.21 -11.18 -4.62
N SER A 115 -3.96 -9.88 -4.72
CA SER A 115 -2.88 -9.25 -3.94
C SER A 115 -3.35 -9.00 -2.50
N LEU A 116 -2.61 -9.54 -1.53
CA LEU A 116 -2.98 -9.43 -0.11
C LEU A 116 -1.97 -8.54 0.61
N VAL A 117 -2.46 -7.54 1.33
CA VAL A 117 -1.65 -6.65 2.17
C VAL A 117 -2.01 -6.89 3.63
N PHE A 118 -1.06 -7.34 4.44
CA PHE A 118 -1.25 -7.47 5.88
C PHE A 118 -0.76 -6.22 6.60
N VAL A 119 -1.69 -5.47 7.20
CA VAL A 119 -1.41 -4.26 7.97
C VAL A 119 -1.29 -4.61 9.45
N ASN A 120 -0.10 -4.40 10.02
CA ASN A 120 0.23 -4.74 11.41
C ASN A 120 1.05 -3.64 12.06
N ASN A 121 1.15 -3.67 13.40
CA ASN A 121 2.02 -2.80 14.18
C ASN A 121 3.27 -3.50 14.71
N TYR A 122 3.64 -4.64 14.12
CA TYR A 122 4.81 -5.43 14.47
C TYR A 122 5.29 -6.24 13.26
N PHE A 123 6.58 -6.56 13.22
CA PHE A 123 7.18 -7.40 12.18
C PHE A 123 6.89 -8.89 12.40
N PRO A 124 6.82 -9.72 11.34
CA PRO A 124 6.49 -11.12 11.48
C PRO A 124 7.58 -11.85 12.29
N ALA A 125 7.14 -12.82 13.08
CA ALA A 125 8.00 -13.76 13.79
C ALA A 125 8.08 -15.05 12.96
N TYR A 126 8.92 -16.00 13.38
CA TYR A 126 9.12 -17.27 12.67
C TYR A 126 7.80 -17.98 12.30
N ALA A 127 6.89 -18.18 13.26
CA ALA A 127 5.61 -18.84 13.01
C ALA A 127 4.70 -18.08 12.03
N HIS A 128 4.82 -16.74 11.97
CA HIS A 128 4.10 -15.93 10.99
C HIS A 128 4.66 -16.15 9.59
N VAL A 129 5.98 -16.21 9.43
CA VAL A 129 6.63 -16.48 8.14
C VAL A 129 6.23 -17.85 7.59
N ASP A 130 6.23 -18.89 8.43
CA ASP A 130 5.76 -20.22 8.04
C ASP A 130 4.32 -20.18 7.52
N THR A 131 3.43 -19.48 8.24
CA THR A 131 2.03 -19.34 7.83
C THR A 131 1.88 -18.54 6.53
N LEU A 132 2.60 -17.42 6.39
CA LEU A 132 2.58 -16.61 5.17
C LEU A 132 3.06 -17.41 3.96
N ASN A 133 4.03 -18.31 4.14
CA ASN A 133 4.55 -19.18 3.09
C ASN A 133 3.58 -20.30 2.65
N LEU A 134 2.48 -20.52 3.39
CA LEU A 134 1.40 -21.43 3.00
C LEU A 134 0.31 -20.76 2.15
N ILE A 135 0.33 -19.43 2.03
CA ILE A 135 -0.63 -18.67 1.23
C ILE A 135 -0.17 -18.66 -0.24
N ASP A 136 -1.01 -19.10 -1.17
CA ASP A 136 -0.71 -19.20 -2.61
C ASP A 136 -0.90 -17.85 -3.36
N SER A 137 -0.91 -16.73 -2.63
CA SER A 137 -1.18 -15.39 -3.18
C SER A 137 0.03 -14.47 -3.02
N PRO A 138 0.19 -13.46 -3.89
CA PRO A 138 1.14 -12.37 -3.65
C PRO A 138 0.85 -11.67 -2.32
N VAL A 139 1.86 -11.57 -1.47
CA VAL A 139 1.73 -10.95 -0.15
C VAL A 139 2.54 -9.67 -0.10
N ALA A 140 1.98 -8.61 0.45
CA ALA A 140 2.70 -7.43 0.88
C ALA A 140 2.44 -7.19 2.37
N LEU A 141 3.41 -6.57 3.04
CA LEU A 141 3.34 -6.25 4.46
C LEU A 141 3.33 -4.75 4.62
N ARG A 142 2.40 -4.22 5.41
CA ARG A 142 2.43 -2.85 5.89
C ARG A 142 2.64 -2.88 7.39
N VAL A 143 3.82 -2.48 7.86
CA VAL A 143 4.15 -2.44 9.28
C VAL A 143 4.14 -1.00 9.75
N THR A 144 3.39 -0.73 10.81
CA THR A 144 3.27 0.55 11.50
C THR A 144 4.03 0.48 12.82
N ASP A 145 4.68 1.57 13.23
CA ASP A 145 5.08 1.80 14.63
C ASP A 145 5.95 0.73 15.29
N SER A 146 6.74 0.01 14.48
CA SER A 146 7.68 -1.01 14.94
C SER A 146 9.00 -0.85 14.21
N VAL A 147 10.09 -1.24 14.84
CA VAL A 147 11.42 -1.33 14.22
C VAL A 147 11.80 -2.81 14.15
N PRO A 148 12.27 -3.32 12.99
CA PRO A 148 12.66 -4.71 12.91
C PRO A 148 13.98 -4.97 13.65
N SER A 149 14.13 -6.15 14.23
CA SER A 149 15.44 -6.67 14.61
C SER A 149 16.19 -7.24 13.39
N ALA A 150 17.49 -7.48 13.54
CA ALA A 150 18.30 -8.17 12.52
C ALA A 150 17.74 -9.55 12.14
N ASP A 151 17.21 -10.29 13.11
CA ASP A 151 16.58 -11.58 12.89
C ASP A 151 15.27 -11.44 12.10
N GLN A 152 14.47 -10.41 12.40
CA GLN A 152 13.25 -10.14 11.66
C GLN A 152 13.52 -9.77 10.20
N ILE A 153 14.59 -9.03 9.88
CA ILE A 153 14.99 -8.81 8.48
C ILE A 153 15.34 -10.13 7.80
N THR A 154 16.08 -11.01 8.48
CA THR A 154 16.43 -12.33 7.97
C THR A 154 15.18 -13.16 7.68
N LEU A 155 14.21 -13.14 8.60
CA LEU A 155 12.91 -13.81 8.44
C LEU A 155 12.08 -13.23 7.29
N LEU A 156 12.05 -11.91 7.12
CA LEU A 156 11.36 -11.27 5.99
C LEU A 156 11.90 -11.75 4.64
N ASN A 157 13.21 -11.99 4.54
CA ASN A 157 13.81 -12.53 3.32
C ASN A 157 13.38 -13.97 3.01
N GLN A 158 12.84 -14.70 3.99
CA GLN A 158 12.35 -16.06 3.83
C GLN A 158 10.87 -16.13 3.39
N VAL A 159 10.18 -15.00 3.29
CA VAL A 159 8.78 -14.97 2.80
C VAL A 159 8.77 -15.08 1.29
N LYS A 160 8.45 -16.26 0.77
CA LYS A 160 8.60 -16.67 -0.65
C LYS A 160 7.84 -15.80 -1.63
N ARG A 161 6.68 -15.27 -1.22
CA ARG A 161 5.76 -14.49 -2.06
C ARG A 161 5.66 -13.03 -1.64
N LEU A 162 6.67 -12.54 -0.91
CA LEU A 162 6.71 -11.16 -0.48
C LEU A 162 6.97 -10.25 -1.68
N THR A 163 5.94 -9.49 -2.05
CA THR A 163 5.97 -8.52 -3.15
C THR A 163 6.26 -7.10 -2.69
N GLY A 164 6.01 -6.80 -1.43
CA GLY A 164 6.18 -5.46 -0.90
C GLY A 164 6.34 -5.45 0.61
N LEU A 165 7.26 -4.62 1.10
CA LEU A 165 7.28 -4.17 2.48
C LEU A 165 7.07 -2.66 2.49
N HIS A 166 6.03 -2.21 3.19
CA HIS A 166 5.79 -0.81 3.46
C HIS A 166 5.95 -0.55 4.95
N TRP A 167 6.87 0.33 5.31
CA TRP A 167 7.13 0.69 6.69
C TRP A 167 6.62 2.12 6.95
N GLU A 168 5.58 2.22 7.77
CA GLU A 168 4.99 3.49 8.19
C GLU A 168 5.45 3.80 9.62
N MET A 169 6.08 4.96 9.80
CA MET A 169 6.76 5.30 11.05
C MET A 169 6.07 6.47 11.75
N ASN A 170 5.50 6.20 12.93
CA ASN A 170 5.16 7.23 13.91
C ASN A 170 6.19 7.32 15.06
N LEU A 171 7.41 6.82 14.83
CA LEU A 171 8.53 6.90 15.77
C LEU A 171 9.79 7.42 15.06
N PHE A 172 10.79 7.84 15.83
CA PHE A 172 12.12 8.22 15.35
C PHE A 172 13.09 7.04 15.54
N PRO A 173 13.37 6.23 14.51
CA PRO A 173 14.37 5.18 14.60
C PRO A 173 15.78 5.76 14.82
N GLN A 174 16.65 4.93 15.38
CA GLN A 174 18.08 5.19 15.44
C GLN A 174 18.74 4.86 14.09
N GLU A 175 19.95 5.38 13.85
CA GLU A 175 20.66 5.21 12.58
C GLU A 175 20.90 3.74 12.21
N ASP A 176 21.31 2.93 13.19
CA ASP A 176 21.53 1.50 13.04
C ASP A 176 20.25 0.73 12.66
N GLN A 177 19.09 1.21 13.13
CA GLN A 177 17.79 0.64 12.83
C GLN A 177 17.39 0.85 11.36
N TYR A 178 17.74 2.00 10.78
CA TYR A 178 17.56 2.23 9.35
C TYR A 178 18.50 1.36 8.51
N ALA A 179 19.74 1.19 8.95
CA ALA A 179 20.73 0.39 8.26
C ALA A 179 20.29 -1.07 8.08
N LEU A 180 19.43 -1.59 8.97
CA LEU A 180 18.85 -2.93 8.83
C LEU A 180 18.08 -3.13 7.51
N PHE A 181 17.41 -2.11 6.97
CA PHE A 181 16.65 -2.22 5.72
C PHE A 181 17.53 -2.36 4.48
N SER A 182 18.82 -1.97 4.56
CA SER A 182 19.78 -2.24 3.49
C SER A 182 19.98 -3.74 3.23
N ARG A 183 19.72 -4.57 4.26
CA ARG A 183 19.81 -6.05 4.21
C ARG A 183 18.53 -6.72 3.70
N LEU A 184 17.47 -5.96 3.45
CA LEU A 184 16.25 -6.48 2.86
C LEU A 184 16.52 -6.86 1.40
N GLU A 185 16.25 -8.11 1.04
CA GLU A 185 16.32 -8.55 -0.34
C GLU A 185 15.26 -7.83 -1.17
N ARG A 186 15.68 -7.32 -2.33
CA ARG A 186 14.87 -6.50 -3.23
C ARG A 186 15.02 -7.01 -4.65
N GLY A 187 14.01 -6.79 -5.48
CA GLY A 187 14.03 -7.18 -6.88
C GLY A 187 12.81 -6.66 -7.63
N PRO A 188 12.65 -7.01 -8.92
CA PRO A 188 11.57 -6.51 -9.77
C PRO A 188 10.17 -6.77 -9.18
N SER A 189 10.02 -7.89 -8.47
CA SER A 189 8.78 -8.31 -7.83
C SER A 189 8.68 -7.94 -6.35
N ARG A 190 9.76 -7.48 -5.71
CA ARG A 190 9.81 -7.20 -4.26
C ARG A 190 10.27 -5.78 -3.97
N ARG A 191 9.31 -4.93 -3.60
CA ARG A 191 9.53 -3.50 -3.37
C ARG A 191 9.61 -3.18 -1.87
N PHE A 192 10.33 -2.10 -1.56
CA PHE A 192 10.40 -1.51 -0.24
C PHE A 192 9.91 -0.07 -0.31
N GLY A 193 8.95 0.29 0.54
CA GLY A 193 8.46 1.66 0.67
C GLY A 193 8.54 2.13 2.11
N LEU A 194 8.82 3.41 2.28
CA LEU A 194 8.82 4.09 3.56
C LEU A 194 7.72 5.16 3.55
N ARG A 195 7.00 5.29 4.66
CA ARG A 195 6.07 6.39 4.88
C ARG A 195 6.35 7.07 6.20
N TRP A 196 6.64 8.36 6.09
CA TRP A 196 6.91 9.25 7.20
C TRP A 196 5.67 10.07 7.52
N THR A 197 5.10 9.82 8.69
CA THR A 197 3.91 10.50 9.19
C THR A 197 4.19 11.38 10.42
N LEU A 198 5.40 11.31 10.98
CA LEU A 198 5.76 11.94 12.26
C LEU A 198 6.53 13.25 12.11
N GLY A 199 5.84 14.40 12.16
CA GLY A 199 6.50 15.72 12.22
C GLY A 199 7.59 15.94 11.16
N THR A 200 8.44 16.93 11.38
CA THR A 200 9.53 17.26 10.45
C THR A 200 10.68 16.23 10.57
N PRO A 201 11.07 15.53 9.48
CA PRO A 201 12.24 14.65 9.48
C PRO A 201 13.52 15.39 9.87
N ARG A 202 14.42 14.74 10.61
CA ARG A 202 15.76 15.28 10.90
C ARG A 202 16.70 14.98 9.72
N ASP A 203 17.82 15.70 9.65
CA ASP A 203 18.86 15.44 8.65
C ASP A 203 19.34 13.98 8.65
N GLN A 204 19.57 13.43 9.85
CA GLN A 204 19.96 12.02 10.02
C GLN A 204 18.89 11.04 9.51
N ASP A 205 17.60 11.38 9.60
CA ASP A 205 16.53 10.51 9.11
C ASP A 205 16.57 10.46 7.58
N VAL A 206 16.76 11.62 6.94
CA VAL A 206 16.87 11.72 5.49
C VAL A 206 18.11 10.99 4.98
N GLU A 207 19.27 11.18 5.61
CA GLU A 207 20.50 10.44 5.29
C GLU A 207 20.31 8.93 5.43
N ALA A 208 19.63 8.50 6.50
CA ALA A 208 19.33 7.10 6.70
C ALA A 208 18.37 6.53 5.63
N TRP A 209 17.42 7.32 5.12
CA TRP A 209 16.57 6.90 3.99
C TRP A 209 17.38 6.73 2.71
N VAL A 210 18.36 7.61 2.46
CA VAL A 210 19.30 7.46 1.34
C VAL A 210 20.02 6.12 1.42
N HIS A 211 20.50 5.73 2.59
CA HIS A 211 21.16 4.45 2.79
C HIS A 211 20.22 3.25 2.67
N ALA A 212 18.99 3.36 3.18
CA ALA A 212 17.99 2.31 3.08
C ALA A 212 17.55 2.06 1.61
N ARG A 213 17.65 3.07 0.73
CA ARG A 213 17.24 3.03 -0.68
C ARG A 213 15.84 2.43 -0.89
N PRO A 214 14.79 2.97 -0.26
CA PRO A 214 13.43 2.56 -0.55
C PRO A 214 13.09 2.87 -2.01
N HIS A 215 12.24 2.06 -2.63
CA HIS A 215 11.71 2.34 -3.97
C HIS A 215 10.75 3.53 -3.94
N ARG A 216 10.18 3.81 -2.77
CA ARG A 216 9.19 4.88 -2.58
C ARG A 216 9.30 5.45 -1.18
N ILE A 217 9.31 6.78 -1.09
CA ILE A 217 9.21 7.52 0.17
C ILE A 217 7.93 8.35 0.09
N GLN A 218 7.07 8.24 1.11
CA GLN A 218 5.89 9.07 1.25
C GLN A 218 6.08 9.98 2.47
N VAL A 219 6.06 11.30 2.28
CA VAL A 219 6.17 12.29 3.37
C VAL A 219 4.98 13.24 3.26
N SER A 220 4.47 13.77 4.38
CA SER A 220 3.46 14.83 4.27
C SER A 220 4.10 16.08 3.63
N ARG A 221 3.32 16.83 2.84
CA ARG A 221 3.81 18.06 2.21
C ARG A 221 4.37 19.05 3.22
N ASP A 222 3.65 19.25 4.32
CA ASP A 222 4.03 20.20 5.37
C ASP A 222 5.36 19.80 6.03
N ASN A 223 5.54 18.51 6.30
CA ASN A 223 6.78 18.01 6.91
C ASN A 223 7.96 18.10 5.95
N TYR A 224 7.73 17.84 4.67
CA TYR A 224 8.74 17.93 3.61
C TYR A 224 9.25 19.37 3.45
N GLN A 225 8.34 20.35 3.35
CA GLN A 225 8.68 21.77 3.23
C GLN A 225 9.37 22.30 4.50
N ALA A 226 8.87 21.93 5.67
CA ALA A 226 9.44 22.38 6.95
C ALA A 226 10.87 21.88 7.19
N ALA A 227 11.23 20.71 6.63
CA ALA A 227 12.56 20.14 6.80
C ALA A 227 13.63 20.81 5.93
N GLY A 228 13.25 21.51 4.85
CA GLY A 228 14.22 22.09 3.91
C GLY A 228 15.10 21.04 3.21
N VAL A 229 14.66 19.78 3.17
CA VAL A 229 15.43 18.64 2.66
C VAL A 229 15.21 18.38 1.17
N GLU A 230 14.58 19.33 0.47
CA GLU A 230 14.30 19.27 -0.97
C GLU A 230 15.53 18.84 -1.76
N GLY A 231 16.66 19.55 -1.60
CA GLY A 231 17.89 19.24 -2.31
C GLY A 231 18.48 17.86 -2.00
N LYS A 232 18.35 17.38 -0.74
CA LYS A 232 18.86 16.06 -0.35
C LYS A 232 18.00 14.94 -0.94
N LEU A 233 16.68 15.09 -0.94
CA LEU A 233 15.77 14.10 -1.51
C LEU A 233 15.77 14.12 -3.04
N HIS A 234 16.00 15.28 -3.67
CA HIS A 234 16.26 15.38 -5.11
C HIS A 234 17.56 14.68 -5.52
N SER A 235 18.57 14.60 -4.64
CA SER A 235 19.80 13.83 -4.94
C SER A 235 19.59 12.31 -5.02
N LEU A 236 18.40 11.81 -4.65
CA LEU A 236 17.99 10.41 -4.82
C LEU A 236 17.47 10.10 -6.23
N ASP A 237 17.63 11.05 -7.16
CA ASP A 237 17.07 11.01 -8.51
C ASP A 237 17.41 9.72 -9.29
N GLY A 238 16.35 9.10 -9.81
CA GLY A 238 16.38 7.96 -10.72
C GLY A 238 15.81 6.65 -10.15
N GLU A 239 15.88 6.43 -8.83
CA GLU A 239 15.52 5.13 -8.21
C GLU A 239 14.38 5.22 -7.18
N ILE A 240 14.11 6.40 -6.63
CA ILE A 240 13.21 6.58 -5.47
C ILE A 240 12.06 7.53 -5.80
N LEU A 241 10.82 7.03 -5.72
CA LEU A 241 9.63 7.87 -5.89
C LEU A 241 9.33 8.62 -4.59
N VAL A 242 9.46 9.95 -4.60
CA VAL A 242 9.05 10.82 -3.48
C VAL A 242 7.62 11.32 -3.71
N GLU A 243 6.72 10.93 -2.81
CA GLU A 243 5.34 11.39 -2.82
C GLU A 243 5.04 12.28 -1.64
N MET A 244 4.50 13.45 -1.95
CA MET A 244 3.85 14.30 -0.97
C MET A 244 2.39 13.89 -0.85
N PHE A 245 1.93 13.65 0.38
CA PHE A 245 0.50 13.48 0.63
C PHE A 245 -0.05 14.66 1.44
N GLN A 246 -1.25 15.07 1.10
CA GLN A 246 -2.06 15.99 1.89
C GLN A 246 -3.35 15.28 2.29
N VAL A 247 -3.64 15.28 3.59
CA VAL A 247 -4.93 14.82 4.11
C VAL A 247 -5.87 16.00 4.05
N LEU A 248 -6.86 15.95 3.16
CA LEU A 248 -7.89 16.97 3.09
C LEU A 248 -8.83 16.82 4.29
N LYS A 249 -9.38 17.94 4.79
CA LYS A 249 -10.33 17.95 5.93
C LYS A 249 -11.55 17.03 5.76
N THR A 250 -11.86 16.64 4.53
CA THR A 250 -12.96 15.73 4.18
C THR A 250 -12.60 14.24 4.33
N GLY A 251 -11.37 13.90 4.71
CA GLY A 251 -10.87 12.52 4.75
C GLY A 251 -10.41 11.98 3.39
N LEU A 252 -10.47 12.79 2.34
CA LEU A 252 -9.85 12.50 1.05
C LEU A 252 -8.34 12.72 1.15
N MET A 253 -7.56 11.82 0.54
CA MET A 253 -6.10 11.90 0.52
C MET A 253 -5.65 12.22 -0.91
N GLU A 254 -4.99 13.37 -1.07
CA GLU A 254 -4.38 13.76 -2.33
C GLU A 254 -2.89 13.44 -2.27
N THR A 255 -2.38 12.75 -3.29
CA THR A 255 -0.96 12.40 -3.41
C THR A 255 -0.38 13.08 -4.64
N THR A 256 0.55 14.01 -4.44
CA THR A 256 1.34 14.60 -5.52
C THR A 256 2.72 13.97 -5.48
N ALA A 257 3.05 13.14 -6.47
CA ALA A 257 4.42 12.71 -6.66
C ALA A 257 5.20 13.83 -7.33
N LEU A 258 6.37 14.17 -6.77
CA LEU A 258 7.32 15.01 -7.46
C LEU A 258 7.99 14.13 -8.52
N ARG A 259 7.81 14.48 -9.80
CA ARG A 259 8.73 14.01 -10.82
C ARG A 259 10.02 14.84 -10.65
N PRO A 260 11.20 14.22 -10.78
CA PRO A 260 12.44 14.97 -10.99
C PRO A 260 12.27 16.02 -12.09
#